data_AF-A0A2U1FI50-F1
#
_entry.id   AF-A0A2U1FI50-F1
#
_cell.length_a   1.000
_cell.length_b   1.000
_cell.length_c   1.000
_cell.angle_alpha   90.00
_cell.angle_beta   90.00
_cell.angle_gamma   90.00
#
_symmetry.space_group_name_H-M   'P 1'
#
loop_
_entity.id
_entity.type
_entity.pdbx_description
1 polymer ?
#
loop_
_entity_poly.entity_id
_entity_poly.type
_entity_poly.pdbx_seq_one_letter_code
_entity_poly.pdbx_strand_id
1 'polypeptide(L)'
;MRWDEQKVAGGPEQLPGMPALKGLVRSVRTPEFAGITFHEVRARSVLNRMPGASPMPFGWTVNPYRGCSHACTYCLGPDTPVLMVDGTSVRLADVRVGDLVVGTAMRGGVRSLVPTPVHDAWTSTKTAWRVRLADGTAIVASADHRFLTPRGWVHVRPDGCAGDQRPHLRVGDALVGAETLADEAFRRPGSPPVAPAPPDDAPGGRTVAAIEELPGERPLRDLTTGTGDFVADGVISHNCFARNTHTYLDLDAGDDFDRQVVVKLNAPEVLARELRSPRWTREHVAMGTNTDPYQRAEGRYVLMPGIIRALGGSGTPFSILTKGTLLARDLPELTAAARDVPVGVGVSLALLDPELHRRVEPGTPTPRARLDLVRRVRDAGLPCGVFVAPVLPGLTDTDEALDALLGEIADAGASGASVLALHLRPGTREWFHAWLAREHPGLIERYAALYRRGAYVDAAYRRDLASRVRPMLERHGLTGGGHAMGGRHGEGRGERHDGLEGKGGWPDGAMPSPTAPEAVVTAPAEQLSLL
;
A
#
# COMPACT_ATOMS: atom_id res chain seq x y z
N MET A 1 -14.29 -24.07 23.44
CA MET A 1 -13.69 -25.32 22.93
C MET A 1 -14.47 -25.83 21.72
N ARG A 2 -14.19 -25.32 20.52
CA ARG A 2 -14.72 -25.85 19.24
C ARG A 2 -13.83 -25.46 18.05
N TRP A 3 -12.51 -25.42 18.25
CA TRP A 3 -11.53 -24.85 17.30
C TRP A 3 -10.31 -25.76 17.05
N ASP A 4 -10.23 -26.92 17.70
CA ASP A 4 -9.14 -27.88 17.46
C ASP A 4 -9.29 -28.62 16.12
N GLU A 5 -10.48 -28.59 15.52
CA GLU A 5 -10.82 -29.30 14.27
C GLU A 5 -10.53 -28.48 13.00
N GLN A 6 -10.08 -27.22 13.12
CA GLN A 6 -9.71 -26.35 11.99
C GLN A 6 -8.18 -26.20 11.84
N LYS A 7 -7.43 -27.16 12.37
CA LYS A 7 -5.99 -27.27 12.11
C LYS A 7 -5.81 -27.79 10.68
N VAL A 8 -4.96 -27.15 9.90
CA VAL A 8 -4.38 -27.82 8.72
C VAL A 8 -3.59 -29.00 9.27
N ALA A 9 -3.89 -30.24 8.83
CA ALA A 9 -3.25 -31.44 9.35
C ALA A 9 -1.72 -31.36 9.18
N GLY A 10 -1.00 -31.40 10.30
CA GLY A 10 0.46 -31.29 10.39
C GLY A 10 0.85 -30.78 11.77
N GLY A 11 1.45 -31.64 12.60
CA GLY A 11 1.99 -31.29 13.91
C GLY A 11 3.23 -30.37 13.80
N PRO A 12 4.05 -30.23 14.85
CA PRO A 12 5.22 -29.34 14.87
C PRO A 12 6.34 -29.71 13.88
N GLU A 13 6.16 -30.73 13.06
CA GLU A 13 7.07 -31.04 11.95
C GLU A 13 6.65 -30.23 10.73
N GLN A 14 7.62 -29.46 10.24
CA GLN A 14 7.56 -28.62 9.05
C GLN A 14 6.76 -29.28 7.92
N LEU A 15 5.69 -28.61 7.49
CA LEU A 15 5.07 -28.89 6.20
C LEU A 15 6.14 -28.65 5.12
N PRO A 16 6.43 -29.62 4.23
CA PRO A 16 7.43 -29.45 3.20
C PRO A 16 7.12 -28.23 2.32
N GLY A 17 8.04 -27.27 2.24
CA GLY A 17 7.91 -26.07 1.42
C GLY A 17 7.32 -24.83 2.12
N MET A 18 7.05 -24.87 3.43
CA MET A 18 6.74 -23.65 4.18
C MET A 18 8.01 -22.94 4.67
N PRO A 19 8.07 -21.60 4.59
CA PRO A 19 9.13 -20.80 5.19
C PRO A 19 9.37 -21.13 6.65
N ALA A 20 10.61 -20.97 7.11
CA ALA A 20 10.92 -20.99 8.52
C ALA A 20 10.46 -19.69 9.17
N LEU A 21 9.15 -19.40 9.13
CA LEU A 21 8.49 -18.32 9.85
C LEU A 21 8.90 -18.44 11.32
N LYS A 22 9.86 -17.62 11.73
CA LYS A 22 10.48 -17.76 13.04
C LYS A 22 9.44 -17.50 14.12
N GLY A 23 9.12 -18.56 14.86
CA GLY A 23 8.07 -18.54 15.88
C GLY A 23 6.68 -18.90 15.36
N LEU A 24 6.54 -19.47 14.16
CA LEU A 24 5.27 -20.03 13.68
C LEU A 24 4.69 -21.00 14.70
N VAL A 25 3.42 -20.78 15.04
CA VAL A 25 2.62 -21.63 15.91
C VAL A 25 1.77 -22.55 15.06
N ARG A 26 1.02 -21.96 14.11
CA ARG A 26 0.14 -22.67 13.17
C ARG A 26 -0.31 -21.75 12.04
N SER A 27 -0.83 -22.36 10.98
CA SER A 27 -1.51 -21.67 9.89
C SER A 27 -3.00 -22.02 9.93
N VAL A 28 -3.87 -21.03 9.80
CA VAL A 28 -5.33 -21.19 9.97
C VAL A 28 -6.08 -20.65 8.75
N ARG A 29 -7.00 -21.44 8.21
CA ARG A 29 -7.98 -20.98 7.21
C ARG A 29 -9.36 -20.95 7.84
N THR A 30 -10.05 -19.85 7.69
CA THR A 30 -11.35 -19.60 8.34
C THR A 30 -12.43 -19.34 7.29
N PRO A 31 -13.60 -20.00 7.39
CA PRO A 31 -14.71 -19.79 6.45
C PRO A 31 -15.13 -18.31 6.35
N GLU A 32 -15.03 -17.56 7.45
CA GLU A 32 -15.40 -16.13 7.52
C GLU A 32 -14.45 -15.22 6.73
N PHE A 33 -13.28 -15.74 6.35
CA PHE A 33 -12.26 -15.04 5.57
C PHE A 33 -11.89 -15.90 4.35
N ALA A 34 -12.89 -16.18 3.51
CA ALA A 34 -12.74 -17.05 2.34
C ALA A 34 -11.53 -16.63 1.49
N GLY A 35 -10.63 -17.59 1.27
CA GLY A 35 -9.41 -17.39 0.49
C GLY A 35 -8.26 -16.72 1.25
N ILE A 36 -8.35 -16.51 2.57
CA ILE A 36 -7.25 -16.01 3.41
C ILE A 36 -6.79 -17.11 4.39
N THR A 37 -5.48 -17.34 4.42
CA THR A 37 -4.73 -18.09 5.43
C THR A 37 -4.05 -17.11 6.40
N PHE A 38 -4.20 -17.35 7.69
CA PHE A 38 -3.50 -16.60 8.72
C PHE A 38 -2.31 -17.40 9.24
N HIS A 39 -1.12 -16.81 9.25
CA HIS A 39 0.07 -17.42 9.83
C HIS A 39 0.27 -16.86 11.23
N GLU A 40 -0.12 -17.65 12.21
CA GLU A 40 -0.04 -17.28 13.61
C GLU A 40 1.40 -17.49 14.11
N VAL A 41 2.09 -16.40 14.41
CA VAL A 41 3.50 -16.42 14.87
C VAL A 41 3.64 -15.84 16.27
N ARG A 42 4.66 -16.31 17.00
CA ARG A 42 5.16 -15.69 18.24
C ARG A 42 6.36 -14.82 17.92
N ALA A 43 6.15 -13.51 17.95
CA ALA A 43 7.20 -12.52 17.79
C ALA A 43 8.16 -12.54 19.00
N ARG A 44 9.46 -12.28 18.73
CA ARG A 44 10.45 -12.02 19.79
C ARG A 44 10.45 -10.55 20.22
N SER A 45 10.14 -9.66 19.29
CA SER A 45 10.08 -8.20 19.45
C SER A 45 8.96 -7.66 18.55
N VAL A 46 8.30 -6.59 18.98
CA VAL A 46 7.26 -5.92 18.19
C VAL A 46 7.45 -4.42 18.04
N LEU A 47 8.29 -3.80 18.87
CA LEU A 47 8.75 -2.42 18.69
C LEU A 47 9.82 -2.32 17.58
N ASN A 48 9.58 -1.46 16.59
CA ASN A 48 10.51 -1.24 15.47
C ASN A 48 11.00 0.21 15.49
N ARG A 49 12.32 0.40 15.58
CA ARG A 49 12.94 1.74 15.49
C ARG A 49 12.93 2.21 14.04
N MET A 50 12.47 3.43 13.82
CA MET A 50 12.58 4.09 12.52
C MET A 50 14.03 4.51 12.26
N PRO A 51 14.56 4.38 11.03
CA PRO A 51 15.89 4.89 10.68
C PRO A 51 16.01 6.39 11.00
N GLY A 52 17.17 6.84 11.49
CA GLY A 52 17.37 8.23 11.94
C GLY A 52 17.18 9.30 10.84
N ALA A 53 17.21 8.91 9.57
CA ALA A 53 16.94 9.79 8.42
C ALA A 53 15.45 9.82 8.00
N SER A 54 14.56 9.17 8.76
CA SER A 54 13.13 9.11 8.45
C SER A 54 12.47 10.48 8.66
N PRO A 55 11.71 11.02 7.69
CA PRO A 55 11.01 12.31 7.83
C PRO A 55 9.71 12.19 8.65
N MET A 56 9.50 11.10 9.39
CA MET A 56 8.31 10.90 10.20
C MET A 56 8.52 11.50 11.60
N PRO A 57 7.50 12.09 12.23
CA PRO A 57 7.64 12.77 13.52
C PRO A 57 7.77 11.81 14.72
N PHE A 58 7.95 10.51 14.49
CA PHE A 58 8.03 9.47 15.51
C PHE A 58 9.21 8.52 15.26
N GLY A 59 9.81 8.04 16.36
CA GLY A 59 10.98 7.17 16.34
C GLY A 59 10.65 5.67 16.34
N TRP A 60 9.40 5.28 16.63
CA TRP A 60 9.02 3.90 16.87
C TRP A 60 7.68 3.52 16.24
N THR A 61 7.55 2.26 15.83
CA THR A 61 6.30 1.69 15.31
C THR A 61 6.01 0.30 15.85
N VAL A 62 4.72 -0.06 15.92
CA VAL A 62 4.25 -1.42 16.19
C VAL A 62 3.33 -1.86 15.05
N ASN A 63 3.57 -3.06 14.53
CA ASN A 63 2.75 -3.67 13.48
C ASN A 63 2.35 -5.09 13.91
N PRO A 64 1.09 -5.33 14.36
CA PRO A 64 0.62 -6.65 14.77
C PRO A 64 0.40 -7.60 13.59
N TYR A 65 0.15 -7.04 12.41
CA TYR A 65 -0.12 -7.76 11.16
C TYR A 65 0.92 -7.45 10.09
N ARG A 66 1.22 -8.43 9.25
CA ARG A 66 2.00 -8.26 8.01
C ARG A 66 1.26 -8.97 6.89
N GLY A 67 1.19 -8.34 5.71
CA GLY A 67 0.22 -8.70 4.66
C GLY A 67 -1.02 -7.81 4.73
N CYS A 68 -1.78 -7.74 3.64
CA CYS A 68 -2.88 -6.81 3.49
C CYS A 68 -4.00 -7.43 2.66
N SER A 69 -5.13 -7.75 3.30
CA SER A 69 -6.30 -8.36 2.65
C SER A 69 -7.08 -7.43 1.70
N HIS A 70 -6.42 -6.42 1.13
CA HIS A 70 -7.01 -5.46 0.19
C HIS A 70 -6.73 -5.81 -1.30
N ALA A 71 -5.75 -6.70 -1.61
CA ALA A 71 -5.47 -7.53 -2.82
C ALA A 71 -5.42 -6.96 -4.28
N CYS A 72 -4.28 -7.09 -5.01
CA CYS A 72 -4.10 -6.61 -6.44
C CYS A 72 -3.15 -7.50 -7.34
N THR A 73 -3.62 -8.28 -8.34
CA THR A 73 -2.86 -9.44 -8.94
C THR A 73 -2.41 -9.36 -10.44
N TYR A 74 -1.23 -9.90 -10.81
CA TYR A 74 -0.69 -10.09 -12.20
C TYR A 74 -0.07 -11.51 -12.35
N CYS A 75 -0.38 -12.38 -13.34
CA CYS A 75 0.21 -13.76 -13.44
C CYS A 75 0.39 -14.35 -14.87
N LEU A 76 1.33 -15.29 -15.05
CA LEU A 76 1.69 -16.02 -16.31
C LEU A 76 1.54 -17.55 -16.18
N GLY A 77 1.61 -18.30 -17.29
CA GLY A 77 1.58 -19.76 -17.28
C GLY A 77 2.89 -20.38 -16.74
N PRO A 78 2.86 -21.52 -16.03
CA PRO A 78 4.04 -22.13 -15.43
C PRO A 78 5.11 -22.56 -16.44
N ASP A 79 4.72 -22.90 -17.66
CA ASP A 79 5.65 -23.33 -18.72
C ASP A 79 6.33 -22.16 -19.45
N THR A 80 5.97 -20.91 -19.11
CA THR A 80 6.51 -19.71 -19.79
C THR A 80 8.02 -19.64 -19.60
N PRO A 81 8.85 -19.60 -20.65
CA PRO A 81 10.30 -19.45 -20.51
C PRO A 81 10.66 -18.11 -19.86
N VAL A 82 11.63 -18.08 -18.95
CA VAL A 82 12.17 -16.88 -18.32
C VAL A 82 13.64 -16.76 -18.69
N LEU A 83 14.05 -15.59 -19.18
CA LEU A 83 15.43 -15.35 -19.57
C LEU A 83 16.31 -15.18 -18.33
N MET A 84 17.30 -16.06 -18.20
CA MET A 84 18.30 -16.02 -17.15
C MET A 84 19.45 -15.11 -17.56
N VAL A 85 20.21 -14.61 -16.59
CA VAL A 85 21.35 -13.71 -16.86
C VAL A 85 22.51 -14.36 -17.62
N ASP A 86 22.56 -15.69 -17.67
CA ASP A 86 23.55 -16.44 -18.46
C ASP A 86 23.11 -16.64 -19.93
N GLY A 87 21.96 -16.08 -20.31
CA GLY A 87 21.39 -16.19 -21.65
C GLY A 87 20.57 -17.46 -21.89
N THR A 88 20.48 -18.37 -20.91
CA THR A 88 19.59 -19.53 -21.00
C THR A 88 18.15 -19.15 -20.71
N SER A 89 17.21 -20.01 -21.08
CA SER A 89 15.79 -19.87 -20.73
C SER A 89 15.36 -21.03 -19.86
N VAL A 90 14.76 -20.72 -18.72
CA VAL A 90 14.26 -21.68 -17.75
C VAL A 90 12.75 -21.55 -17.64
N ARG A 91 12.00 -22.63 -17.50
CA ARG A 91 10.54 -22.54 -17.35
C ARG A 91 10.22 -21.70 -16.11
N LEU A 92 9.17 -20.90 -16.19
CA LEU A 92 8.75 -20.05 -15.09
C LEU A 92 8.51 -20.88 -13.84
N ALA A 93 8.00 -22.11 -13.93
CA ALA A 93 7.85 -23.09 -12.84
C ALA A 93 9.16 -23.60 -12.21
N ASP A 94 10.27 -23.48 -12.93
CA ASP A 94 11.59 -23.94 -12.51
C ASP A 94 12.45 -22.80 -11.92
N VAL A 95 12.07 -21.54 -12.14
CA VAL A 95 12.71 -20.38 -11.49
C VAL A 95 12.54 -20.44 -9.97
N ARG A 96 13.60 -20.12 -9.22
CA ARG A 96 13.69 -20.15 -7.76
C ARG A 96 14.06 -18.78 -7.22
N VAL A 97 13.72 -18.54 -5.94
CA VAL A 97 14.16 -17.35 -5.21
C VAL A 97 15.68 -17.36 -5.11
N GLY A 98 16.30 -16.21 -5.40
CA GLY A 98 17.75 -16.04 -5.48
C GLY A 98 18.32 -16.21 -6.88
N ASP A 99 17.58 -16.80 -7.82
CA ASP A 99 18.00 -16.86 -9.22
C ASP A 99 18.16 -15.44 -9.79
N LEU A 100 19.13 -15.27 -10.68
CA LEU A 100 19.32 -14.03 -11.41
C LEU A 100 18.64 -14.16 -12.77
N VAL A 101 17.59 -13.37 -12.97
CA VAL A 101 16.85 -13.26 -14.24
C VAL A 101 17.13 -11.92 -14.88
N VAL A 102 16.70 -11.75 -16.13
CA VAL A 102 16.82 -10.49 -16.85
C VAL A 102 15.56 -9.66 -16.64
N GLY A 103 15.73 -8.46 -16.09
CA GLY A 103 14.70 -7.41 -16.02
C GLY A 103 15.13 -6.18 -16.81
N THR A 104 14.47 -5.05 -16.61
CA THR A 104 14.79 -3.82 -17.31
C THR A 104 14.94 -2.62 -16.38
N ALA A 105 15.77 -1.67 -16.78
CA ALA A 105 15.95 -0.40 -16.06
C ALA A 105 16.11 0.76 -17.05
N MET A 106 15.68 1.95 -16.64
CA MET A 106 15.92 3.18 -17.41
C MET A 106 17.31 3.73 -17.07
N ARG A 107 18.16 3.90 -18.08
CA ARG A 107 19.49 4.53 -17.96
C ARG A 107 19.69 5.51 -19.11
N GLY A 108 20.00 6.76 -18.79
CA GLY A 108 20.22 7.80 -19.81
C GLY A 108 19.03 8.03 -20.76
N GLY A 109 17.80 7.72 -20.31
CA GLY A 109 16.59 7.84 -21.13
C GLY A 109 16.29 6.63 -22.02
N VAL A 110 17.14 5.61 -22.03
CA VAL A 110 16.96 4.35 -22.78
C VAL A 110 16.63 3.23 -21.80
N ARG A 111 15.71 2.34 -22.18
CA ARG A 111 15.44 1.11 -21.42
C ARG A 111 16.47 0.05 -21.82
N SER A 112 17.18 -0.47 -20.83
CA SER A 112 18.23 -1.48 -21.03
C SER A 112 17.94 -2.73 -20.21
N LEU A 113 18.40 -3.87 -20.70
CA LEU A 113 18.37 -5.14 -19.96
C LEU A 113 19.36 -5.07 -18.79
N VAL A 114 18.93 -5.54 -17.61
CA VAL A 114 19.78 -5.60 -16.42
C VAL A 114 19.56 -6.90 -15.64
N PRO A 115 20.61 -7.43 -14.99
CA PRO A 115 20.45 -8.52 -14.02
C PRO A 115 19.54 -8.08 -12.88
N THR A 116 18.58 -8.93 -12.52
CA THR A 116 17.68 -8.69 -11.39
C THR A 116 17.48 -9.97 -10.60
N PRO A 117 17.65 -9.95 -9.27
CA PRO A 117 17.40 -11.12 -8.45
C PRO A 117 15.90 -11.40 -8.36
N VAL A 118 15.54 -12.67 -8.44
CA VAL A 118 14.21 -13.16 -8.07
C VAL A 118 14.12 -13.12 -6.55
N HIS A 119 13.30 -12.22 -6.05
CA HIS A 119 12.96 -12.10 -4.64
C HIS A 119 11.87 -13.08 -4.24
N ASP A 120 11.04 -13.50 -5.21
CA ASP A 120 9.87 -14.33 -4.91
C ASP A 120 9.29 -15.05 -6.13
N ALA A 121 8.52 -16.12 -5.89
CA ALA A 121 7.80 -16.85 -6.93
C ALA A 121 6.61 -17.65 -6.39
N TRP A 122 5.41 -17.43 -6.94
CA TRP A 122 4.17 -18.04 -6.40
C TRP A 122 3.18 -18.45 -7.47
N THR A 123 2.18 -19.26 -7.10
CA THR A 123 1.13 -19.77 -8.00
C THR A 123 -0.26 -19.36 -7.53
N SER A 124 -1.12 -18.97 -8.47
CA SER A 124 -2.54 -18.68 -8.26
C SER A 124 -3.37 -19.41 -9.31
N THR A 125 -4.60 -19.82 -8.98
CA THR A 125 -5.51 -20.48 -9.93
C THR A 125 -6.59 -19.49 -10.35
N LYS A 126 -6.77 -19.28 -11.65
CA LYS A 126 -7.80 -18.39 -12.22
C LYS A 126 -8.01 -18.65 -13.71
N THR A 127 -9.02 -18.01 -14.30
CA THR A 127 -9.20 -17.97 -15.77
C THR A 127 -7.93 -17.44 -16.43
N ALA A 128 -7.53 -18.08 -17.53
CA ALA A 128 -6.31 -17.75 -18.25
C ALA A 128 -6.61 -17.51 -19.73
N TRP A 129 -5.78 -16.69 -20.35
CA TRP A 129 -5.86 -16.36 -21.77
C TRP A 129 -4.54 -16.73 -22.43
N ARG A 130 -4.63 -17.29 -23.64
CA ARG A 130 -3.49 -17.54 -24.51
C ARG A 130 -3.34 -16.38 -25.46
N VAL A 131 -2.24 -15.67 -25.33
CA VAL A 131 -1.76 -14.66 -26.29
C VAL A 131 -0.84 -15.36 -27.27
N ARG A 132 -1.25 -15.47 -28.53
CA ARG A 132 -0.40 -15.98 -29.61
C ARG A 132 0.27 -14.81 -30.30
N LEU A 133 1.56 -14.92 -30.56
CA LEU A 133 2.31 -13.97 -31.35
C LEU A 133 2.51 -14.51 -32.78
N ALA A 134 2.81 -13.61 -33.72
CA ALA A 134 2.95 -13.93 -35.13
C ALA A 134 4.15 -14.86 -35.42
N ASP A 135 5.17 -14.90 -34.57
CA ASP A 135 6.28 -15.87 -34.62
C ASP A 135 5.93 -17.27 -34.10
N GLY A 136 4.69 -17.50 -33.67
CA GLY A 136 4.24 -18.76 -33.11
C GLY A 136 4.39 -18.89 -31.60
N THR A 137 4.99 -17.89 -30.92
CA THR A 137 5.05 -17.83 -29.45
C THR A 137 3.65 -17.83 -28.86
N ALA A 138 3.42 -18.60 -27.79
CA ALA A 138 2.12 -18.71 -27.15
C ALA A 138 2.25 -18.53 -25.63
N ILE A 139 1.93 -17.33 -25.16
CA ILE A 139 2.04 -16.98 -23.75
C ILE A 139 0.68 -17.15 -23.08
N VAL A 140 0.63 -17.94 -22.02
CA VAL A 140 -0.57 -18.08 -21.18
C VAL A 140 -0.48 -17.08 -20.05
N ALA A 141 -1.54 -16.32 -19.78
CA ALA A 141 -1.51 -15.21 -18.83
C ALA A 141 -2.90 -14.93 -18.26
N SER A 142 -2.96 -14.32 -17.07
CA SER A 142 -4.23 -13.80 -16.53
C SER A 142 -4.68 -12.55 -17.28
N ALA A 143 -5.98 -12.24 -17.26
CA ALA A 143 -6.51 -11.04 -17.92
C ALA A 143 -5.85 -9.76 -17.42
N ASP A 144 -5.50 -9.71 -16.14
CA ASP A 144 -4.86 -8.57 -15.51
C ASP A 144 -3.35 -8.52 -15.76
N HIS A 145 -2.73 -9.56 -16.33
CA HIS A 145 -1.30 -9.57 -16.63
C HIS A 145 -0.96 -8.51 -17.68
N ARG A 146 0.24 -7.91 -17.58
CA ARG A 146 0.64 -6.82 -18.48
C ARG A 146 1.92 -7.13 -19.23
N PHE A 147 1.89 -6.88 -20.53
CA PHE A 147 3.07 -6.89 -21.38
C PHE A 147 3.44 -5.47 -21.76
N LEU A 148 4.74 -5.21 -21.89
CA LEU A 148 5.24 -3.95 -22.40
C LEU A 148 5.04 -3.90 -23.91
N THR A 149 4.47 -2.81 -24.41
CA THR A 149 4.40 -2.47 -25.84
C THR A 149 5.15 -1.16 -26.07
N PRO A 150 5.45 -0.77 -27.33
CA PRO A 150 5.97 0.56 -27.64
C PRO A 150 5.09 1.70 -27.10
N ARG A 151 3.80 1.43 -26.85
CA ARG A 151 2.81 2.39 -26.31
C ARG A 151 2.69 2.33 -24.79
N GLY A 152 3.47 1.48 -24.12
CA GLY A 152 3.44 1.26 -22.68
C GLY A 152 2.86 -0.09 -22.28
N TRP A 153 2.61 -0.27 -20.99
CA TRP A 153 2.08 -1.51 -20.43
C TRP A 153 0.59 -1.69 -20.77
N VAL A 154 0.24 -2.84 -21.36
CA VAL A 154 -1.15 -3.18 -21.71
C VAL A 154 -1.53 -4.54 -21.16
N HIS A 155 -2.81 -4.70 -20.81
CA HIS A 155 -3.33 -5.92 -20.20
C HIS A 155 -3.62 -6.99 -21.24
N VAL A 156 -3.74 -8.26 -20.85
CA VAL A 156 -4.06 -9.33 -21.80
C VAL A 156 -5.49 -9.24 -22.34
N ARG A 157 -6.45 -8.89 -21.50
CA ARG A 157 -7.87 -8.73 -21.89
C ARG A 157 -8.50 -7.54 -21.21
N PRO A 158 -9.62 -7.02 -21.75
CA PRO A 158 -10.37 -5.94 -21.12
C PRO A 158 -11.15 -6.35 -19.85
N ASP A 159 -11.26 -7.64 -19.50
CA ASP A 159 -12.31 -8.04 -18.56
C ASP A 159 -12.02 -7.84 -17.05
N GLY A 160 -12.78 -6.91 -16.49
CA GLY A 160 -13.22 -6.73 -15.10
C GLY A 160 -14.46 -5.82 -15.14
N CYS A 161 -15.64 -6.33 -14.72
CA CYS A 161 -16.98 -5.72 -14.84
C CYS A 161 -17.41 -5.29 -16.27
N ALA A 162 -18.64 -5.65 -16.66
CA ALA A 162 -19.14 -5.42 -18.02
C ALA A 162 -19.12 -3.94 -18.42
N GLY A 163 -18.39 -3.62 -19.50
CA GLY A 163 -18.50 -2.34 -20.23
C GLY A 163 -17.21 -1.54 -20.49
N ASP A 164 -16.04 -1.99 -20.05
CA ASP A 164 -14.84 -1.13 -19.93
C ASP A 164 -13.75 -1.35 -21.00
N GLN A 165 -13.05 -0.29 -21.43
CA GLN A 165 -11.97 -0.30 -22.43
C GLN A 165 -10.59 0.04 -21.81
N ARG A 166 -10.13 -0.71 -20.81
CA ARG A 166 -8.72 -0.64 -20.37
C ARG A 166 -7.78 -0.94 -21.54
N PRO A 167 -6.60 -0.28 -21.68
CA PRO A 167 -5.61 -0.66 -22.68
C PRO A 167 -5.24 -2.13 -22.51
N HIS A 168 -5.69 -2.91 -23.46
CA HIS A 168 -5.51 -4.34 -23.54
C HIS A 168 -4.89 -4.65 -24.88
N LEU A 169 -4.22 -5.80 -24.95
CA LEU A 169 -3.69 -6.33 -26.18
C LEU A 169 -4.83 -6.45 -27.19
N ARG A 170 -4.58 -5.91 -28.37
CA ARG A 170 -5.37 -6.15 -29.56
C ARG A 170 -4.55 -7.00 -30.50
N VAL A 171 -5.25 -7.79 -31.32
CA VAL A 171 -4.60 -8.42 -32.48
C VAL A 171 -3.96 -7.32 -33.32
N GLY A 172 -2.67 -7.47 -33.62
CA GLY A 172 -1.83 -6.48 -34.29
C GLY A 172 -0.91 -5.67 -33.36
N ASP A 173 -1.06 -5.75 -32.03
CA ASP A 173 -0.17 -5.03 -31.10
C ASP A 173 1.23 -5.65 -31.06
N ALA A 174 2.26 -4.80 -31.14
CA ALA A 174 3.65 -5.22 -30.97
C ALA A 174 4.04 -5.23 -29.49
N LEU A 175 4.59 -6.35 -29.01
CA LEU A 175 5.21 -6.46 -27.69
C LEU A 175 6.69 -6.06 -27.76
N VAL A 176 7.19 -5.41 -26.72
CA VAL A 176 8.61 -5.08 -26.56
C VAL A 176 9.37 -6.35 -26.20
N GLY A 177 10.29 -6.69 -27.09
CA GLY A 177 11.18 -7.82 -26.97
C GLY A 177 12.47 -7.51 -26.24
N ALA A 178 13.06 -8.50 -25.56
CA ALA A 178 14.39 -8.34 -24.96
C ALA A 178 15.45 -7.95 -26.01
N GLU A 179 15.40 -8.51 -27.21
CA GLU A 179 16.32 -8.20 -28.32
C GLU A 179 16.14 -6.78 -28.90
N THR A 180 15.02 -6.12 -28.58
CA THR A 180 14.78 -4.74 -29.00
C THR A 180 15.34 -3.72 -28.02
N LEU A 181 15.84 -4.17 -26.87
CA LEU A 181 16.37 -3.32 -25.81
C LEU A 181 17.90 -3.30 -25.82
N ALA A 182 18.47 -2.17 -25.40
CA ALA A 182 19.91 -2.03 -25.31
C ALA A 182 20.47 -2.98 -24.25
N ASP A 183 21.55 -3.67 -24.61
CA ASP A 183 22.23 -4.58 -23.72
C ASP A 183 23.42 -3.87 -23.04
N GLU A 184 23.32 -3.70 -21.71
CA GLU A 184 24.42 -3.21 -20.89
C GLU A 184 25.04 -4.29 -19.99
N ALA A 185 24.32 -5.40 -19.78
CA ALA A 185 24.74 -6.49 -18.91
C ALA A 185 25.75 -7.42 -19.59
N PHE A 186 25.71 -7.51 -20.92
CA PHE A 186 26.59 -8.36 -21.73
C PHE A 186 27.70 -7.58 -22.47
N ARG A 187 27.89 -6.28 -22.17
CA ARG A 187 29.02 -5.52 -22.70
C ARG A 187 30.33 -6.00 -22.07
N ARG A 188 31.21 -6.60 -22.88
CA ARG A 188 32.63 -6.72 -22.52
C ARG A 188 33.24 -5.30 -22.42
N PRO A 189 34.13 -5.03 -21.45
CA PRO A 189 34.81 -3.73 -21.37
C PRO A 189 35.56 -3.44 -22.68
N GLY A 190 35.26 -2.31 -23.33
CA GLY A 190 36.02 -1.80 -24.49
C GLY A 190 35.38 -1.91 -25.88
N SER A 191 34.16 -2.46 -26.02
CA SER A 191 33.46 -2.43 -27.32
C SER A 191 32.78 -1.07 -27.59
N PRO A 192 32.83 -0.53 -28.83
CA PRO A 192 32.18 0.73 -29.17
C PRO A 192 30.66 0.63 -29.00
N PRO A 193 29.96 1.76 -28.81
CA PRO A 193 28.50 1.77 -28.71
C PRO A 193 27.90 1.20 -30.00
N VAL A 194 27.21 0.07 -29.90
CA VAL A 194 26.29 -0.36 -30.95
C VAL A 194 25.10 0.58 -30.86
N ALA A 195 24.96 1.49 -31.83
CA ALA A 195 23.78 2.33 -31.93
C ALA A 195 22.54 1.43 -32.04
N PRO A 196 21.40 1.79 -31.41
CA PRO A 196 20.15 1.11 -31.71
C PRO A 196 19.91 1.20 -33.22
N ALA A 197 19.60 0.06 -33.85
CA ALA A 197 19.20 0.05 -35.25
C ALA A 197 18.00 1.00 -35.43
N PRO A 198 17.95 1.80 -36.51
CA PRO A 198 16.85 2.71 -36.74
C PRO A 198 15.53 1.94 -36.88
N PRO A 199 14.39 2.52 -36.45
CA PRO A 199 13.09 1.95 -36.74
C PRO A 199 12.75 2.26 -38.21
N ASP A 200 12.77 1.26 -39.08
CA ASP A 200 11.66 0.94 -39.98
C ASP A 200 11.96 -0.24 -40.94
N ASP A 201 10.88 -0.89 -41.36
CA ASP A 201 10.69 -1.98 -42.34
C ASP A 201 10.87 -3.44 -41.83
N ALA A 202 9.74 -3.98 -41.32
CA ALA A 202 9.48 -5.25 -40.61
C ALA A 202 9.40 -6.52 -41.53
N PRO A 203 9.23 -7.79 -41.03
CA PRO A 203 8.04 -8.21 -40.25
C PRO A 203 8.26 -9.27 -39.13
N GLY A 204 7.45 -9.21 -38.06
CA GLY A 204 6.67 -10.41 -37.70
C GLY A 204 6.93 -11.18 -36.39
N GLY A 205 7.88 -10.80 -35.53
CA GLY A 205 8.15 -11.58 -34.32
C GLY A 205 7.00 -11.58 -33.30
N ARG A 206 6.94 -10.50 -32.54
CA ARG A 206 6.15 -10.44 -31.30
C ARG A 206 4.90 -9.58 -31.41
N THR A 207 4.27 -9.64 -32.58
CA THR A 207 2.96 -9.03 -32.81
C THR A 207 1.88 -9.98 -32.36
N VAL A 208 0.91 -9.51 -31.58
CA VAL A 208 -0.22 -10.33 -31.13
C VAL A 208 -1.05 -10.77 -32.33
N ALA A 209 -1.09 -12.08 -32.58
CA ALA A 209 -1.88 -12.71 -33.62
C ALA A 209 -3.26 -13.16 -33.11
N ALA A 210 -3.37 -13.60 -31.85
CA ALA A 210 -4.63 -14.01 -31.25
C ALA A 210 -4.61 -13.87 -29.72
N ILE A 211 -5.80 -13.72 -29.12
CA ILE A 211 -6.00 -13.72 -27.66
C ILE A 211 -7.23 -14.59 -27.39
N GLU A 212 -7.01 -15.74 -26.78
CA GLU A 212 -8.03 -16.79 -26.61
C GLU A 212 -8.23 -17.08 -25.13
N GLU A 213 -9.45 -17.03 -24.62
CA GLU A 213 -9.74 -17.56 -23.28
C GLU A 213 -9.56 -19.07 -23.28
N LEU A 214 -8.90 -19.59 -22.24
CA LEU A 214 -8.71 -21.02 -22.05
C LEU A 214 -9.83 -21.60 -21.21
N PRO A 215 -10.31 -22.81 -21.53
CA PRO A 215 -11.38 -23.44 -20.77
C PRO A 215 -10.92 -23.79 -19.35
N GLY A 216 -11.73 -23.37 -18.37
CA GLY A 216 -11.53 -23.63 -16.95
C GLY A 216 -10.46 -22.75 -16.30
N GLU A 217 -10.44 -22.76 -14.97
CA GLU A 217 -9.36 -22.12 -14.22
C GLU A 217 -8.08 -22.98 -14.27
N ARG A 218 -6.92 -22.31 -14.31
CA ARG A 218 -5.62 -22.98 -14.45
C ARG A 218 -4.60 -22.37 -13.49
N PRO A 219 -3.62 -23.14 -13.01
CA PRO A 219 -2.53 -22.60 -12.23
C PRO A 219 -1.67 -21.66 -13.09
N LEU A 220 -1.47 -20.45 -12.61
CA LEU A 220 -0.62 -19.40 -13.17
C LEU A 220 0.43 -19.02 -12.13
N ARG A 221 1.67 -18.79 -12.56
CA ARG A 221 2.80 -18.41 -11.72
C ARG A 221 3.21 -16.96 -11.98
N ASP A 222 3.78 -16.30 -10.99
CA ASP A 222 4.42 -15.00 -11.16
C ASP A 222 5.67 -14.89 -10.28
N LEU A 223 6.54 -13.91 -10.59
CA LEU A 223 7.77 -13.64 -9.87
C LEU A 223 7.74 -12.24 -9.25
N THR A 224 8.47 -12.07 -8.16
CA THR A 224 8.95 -10.74 -7.77
C THR A 224 10.41 -10.60 -8.08
N THR A 225 10.76 -9.57 -8.84
CA THR A 225 12.15 -9.21 -9.15
C THR A 225 12.52 -7.86 -8.55
N GLY A 226 13.82 -7.59 -8.43
CA GLY A 226 14.33 -6.31 -7.93
C GLY A 226 14.01 -5.10 -8.82
N THR A 227 13.64 -5.32 -10.09
CA THR A 227 13.41 -4.25 -11.08
C THR A 227 11.94 -3.92 -11.29
N GLY A 228 11.00 -4.74 -10.79
CA GLY A 228 9.59 -4.52 -11.08
C GLY A 228 9.10 -5.23 -12.36
N ASP A 229 9.98 -5.99 -13.03
CA ASP A 229 9.74 -6.67 -14.29
C ASP A 229 10.72 -7.82 -14.56
N PHE A 230 10.42 -8.64 -15.57
CA PHE A 230 11.31 -9.68 -16.08
C PHE A 230 11.00 -10.02 -17.55
N VAL A 231 11.95 -10.66 -18.23
CA VAL A 231 11.77 -11.18 -19.58
C VAL A 231 11.11 -12.56 -19.51
N ALA A 232 9.87 -12.63 -19.99
CA ALA A 232 9.06 -13.84 -20.09
C ALA A 232 8.78 -14.15 -21.56
N ASP A 233 9.23 -15.30 -22.04
CA ASP A 233 9.12 -15.76 -23.43
C ASP A 233 9.60 -14.69 -24.44
N GLY A 234 10.69 -14.02 -24.06
CA GLY A 234 11.30 -12.95 -24.85
C GLY A 234 10.63 -11.57 -24.75
N VAL A 235 9.49 -11.42 -24.04
CA VAL A 235 8.80 -10.13 -23.85
C VAL A 235 8.88 -9.62 -22.41
N ILE A 236 8.75 -8.32 -22.21
CA ILE A 236 8.84 -7.72 -20.86
C ILE A 236 7.50 -7.82 -20.13
N SER A 237 7.54 -8.38 -18.91
CA SER A 237 6.43 -8.69 -17.99
C SER A 237 6.59 -7.97 -16.63
N HIS A 238 5.52 -7.68 -15.86
CA HIS A 238 5.50 -6.75 -14.69
C HIS A 238 5.09 -7.37 -13.31
N ASN A 239 5.53 -6.82 -12.13
CA ASN A 239 5.10 -7.16 -10.72
C ASN A 239 4.95 -5.95 -9.68
N CYS A 240 4.54 -6.11 -8.39
CA CYS A 240 4.16 -5.01 -7.42
C CYS A 240 5.04 -4.83 -6.11
N PHE A 241 5.04 -3.64 -5.42
CA PHE A 241 6.04 -3.19 -4.40
C PHE A 241 5.77 -3.41 -2.87
N ALA A 242 4.58 -3.12 -2.29
CA ALA A 242 4.32 -3.34 -0.83
C ALA A 242 4.40 -4.83 -0.41
N ARG A 243 4.09 -5.64 -1.41
CA ARG A 243 4.38 -7.07 -1.58
C ARG A 243 5.77 -7.48 -1.11
N ASN A 244 6.79 -6.68 -1.38
CA ASN A 244 8.18 -7.01 -1.06
C ASN A 244 8.47 -7.01 0.45
N THR A 245 7.51 -6.65 1.31
CA THR A 245 7.66 -6.87 2.74
C THR A 245 7.36 -8.31 3.14
N HIS A 246 6.67 -9.12 2.34
CA HIS A 246 6.40 -10.53 2.65
C HIS A 246 7.60 -11.45 2.41
N THR A 247 8.48 -11.11 1.47
CA THR A 247 9.69 -11.87 1.12
C THR A 247 10.66 -12.07 2.30
N TYR A 248 10.70 -11.14 3.27
CA TYR A 248 11.49 -11.27 4.50
C TYR A 248 11.00 -12.37 5.47
N LEU A 249 9.89 -13.03 5.14
CA LEU A 249 9.25 -14.09 5.91
C LEU A 249 9.28 -15.44 5.14
N ASP A 250 10.06 -15.49 4.06
CA ASP A 250 10.03 -16.44 2.94
C ASP A 250 8.64 -16.69 2.32
N LEU A 251 7.67 -15.79 2.59
CA LEU A 251 6.31 -15.80 2.02
C LEU A 251 6.24 -14.96 0.76
N ASP A 252 5.29 -15.31 -0.11
CA ASP A 252 5.25 -14.67 -1.41
C ASP A 252 4.75 -13.22 -1.42
N ALA A 253 5.31 -12.40 -2.30
CA ALA A 253 4.96 -11.01 -2.43
C ALA A 253 3.56 -10.85 -3.06
N GLY A 254 3.07 -11.80 -3.83
CA GLY A 254 1.78 -11.85 -4.54
C GLY A 254 0.59 -12.45 -3.76
N ASP A 255 0.22 -13.70 -4.07
CA ASP A 255 -0.98 -14.32 -3.50
C ASP A 255 -0.87 -14.38 -1.96
N ASP A 256 0.32 -14.60 -1.41
CA ASP A 256 0.58 -14.61 0.02
C ASP A 256 0.47 -13.24 0.70
N PHE A 257 0.83 -12.15 0.04
CA PHE A 257 0.58 -10.82 0.63
C PHE A 257 -0.92 -10.52 0.77
N ASP A 258 -1.72 -11.03 -0.19
CA ASP A 258 -3.16 -10.81 -0.26
C ASP A 258 -3.94 -11.79 0.63
N ARG A 259 -3.38 -12.99 0.83
CA ARG A 259 -4.07 -14.14 1.43
C ARG A 259 -3.32 -14.79 2.57
N GLN A 260 -2.03 -14.62 2.73
CA GLN A 260 -1.23 -15.15 3.83
C GLN A 260 -0.89 -14.02 4.83
N VAL A 261 -1.84 -13.65 5.68
CA VAL A 261 -1.64 -12.60 6.68
C VAL A 261 -0.88 -13.17 7.87
N VAL A 262 0.32 -12.66 8.14
CA VAL A 262 1.09 -13.02 9.34
C VAL A 262 0.55 -12.25 10.54
N VAL A 263 0.22 -12.99 11.58
CA VAL A 263 -0.40 -12.49 12.80
C VAL A 263 0.53 -12.75 13.97
N LYS A 264 1.01 -11.68 14.61
CA LYS A 264 1.86 -11.78 15.79
C LYS A 264 0.99 -12.00 17.03
N LEU A 265 0.63 -13.26 17.31
CA LEU A 265 -0.30 -13.62 18.39
C LEU A 265 0.07 -13.04 19.74
N ASN A 266 1.37 -13.05 20.07
CA ASN A 266 1.87 -12.58 21.36
C ASN A 266 2.32 -11.11 21.35
N ALA A 267 1.85 -10.32 20.36
CA ALA A 267 2.23 -8.91 20.26
C ALA A 267 1.89 -8.12 21.53
N PRO A 268 0.72 -8.27 22.18
CA PRO A 268 0.42 -7.59 23.43
C PRO A 268 1.43 -7.90 24.55
N GLU A 269 1.76 -9.18 24.76
CA GLU A 269 2.62 -9.61 25.87
C GLU A 269 4.07 -9.22 25.63
N VAL A 270 4.54 -9.34 24.38
CA VAL A 270 5.90 -8.93 23.98
C VAL A 270 6.04 -7.43 24.13
N LEU A 271 5.08 -6.65 23.64
CA LEU A 271 5.09 -5.20 23.78
C LEU A 271 5.13 -4.79 25.25
N ALA A 272 4.24 -5.33 26.09
CA ALA A 272 4.21 -5.05 27.51
C ALA A 272 5.56 -5.36 28.20
N ARG A 273 6.23 -6.44 27.79
CA ARG A 273 7.57 -6.78 28.30
C ARG A 273 8.63 -5.78 27.82
N GLU A 274 8.63 -5.41 26.55
CA GLU A 274 9.61 -4.48 25.98
C GLU A 274 9.49 -3.07 26.60
N LEU A 275 8.26 -2.61 26.83
CA LEU A 275 7.98 -1.32 27.46
C LEU A 275 8.35 -1.26 28.96
N ARG A 276 8.47 -2.41 29.65
CA ARG A 276 8.98 -2.49 31.03
C ARG A 276 10.50 -2.37 31.13
N SER A 277 11.22 -2.33 30.00
CA SER A 277 12.67 -2.15 30.01
C SER A 277 13.05 -0.84 30.71
N PRO A 278 14.04 -0.83 31.63
CA PRO A 278 14.50 0.41 32.27
C PRO A 278 15.16 1.37 31.27
N ARG A 279 15.49 0.90 30.06
CA ARG A 279 16.02 1.72 28.96
C ARG A 279 14.91 2.34 28.10
N TRP A 280 13.65 1.98 28.33
CA TRP A 280 12.54 2.55 27.56
C TRP A 280 12.26 3.97 28.01
N THR A 281 12.35 4.90 27.07
CA THR A 281 12.25 6.35 27.30
C THR A 281 10.84 6.88 27.10
N ARG A 282 9.85 5.99 26.87
CA ARG A 282 8.45 6.35 26.59
C ARG A 282 8.32 7.27 25.38
N GLU A 283 9.17 7.06 24.37
CA GLU A 283 9.05 7.72 23.07
C GLU A 283 7.71 7.35 22.40
N HIS A 284 7.17 8.27 21.60
CA HIS A 284 5.94 8.05 20.86
C HIS A 284 6.03 6.82 19.93
N VAL A 285 5.04 5.93 20.05
CA VAL A 285 4.86 4.76 19.18
C VAL A 285 3.70 4.97 18.20
N ALA A 286 3.97 4.84 16.90
CA ALA A 286 2.95 4.95 15.86
C ALA A 286 2.50 3.58 15.31
N MET A 287 1.21 3.47 14.99
CA MET A 287 0.60 2.29 14.36
C MET A 287 -0.14 2.70 13.07
N GLY A 288 -0.25 1.79 12.11
CA GLY A 288 -0.89 2.10 10.82
C GLY A 288 0.01 2.73 9.77
N THR A 289 1.33 2.64 9.97
CA THR A 289 2.34 3.23 9.07
C THR A 289 2.73 2.31 7.92
N ASN A 290 2.57 1.00 8.08
CA ASN A 290 2.92 0.00 7.06
C ASN A 290 1.73 -0.88 6.67
N THR A 291 0.97 -1.36 7.65
CA THR A 291 -0.26 -2.13 7.47
C THR A 291 -1.33 -1.59 8.41
N ASP A 292 -2.60 -1.72 8.02
CA ASP A 292 -3.71 -1.21 8.84
C ASP A 292 -3.92 -2.11 10.08
N PRO A 293 -3.85 -1.57 11.31
CA PRO A 293 -4.03 -2.34 12.54
C PRO A 293 -5.48 -2.79 12.76
N TYR A 294 -6.44 -2.14 12.11
CA TYR A 294 -7.88 -2.45 12.17
C TYR A 294 -8.40 -3.01 10.84
N GLN A 295 -7.53 -3.66 10.06
CA GLN A 295 -7.96 -4.49 8.95
C GLN A 295 -8.84 -5.65 9.41
N ARG A 296 -9.51 -6.35 8.48
CA ARG A 296 -10.50 -7.40 8.80
C ARG A 296 -9.97 -8.48 9.76
N ALA A 297 -8.67 -8.81 9.68
CA ALA A 297 -8.00 -9.75 10.59
C ALA A 297 -8.20 -9.40 12.09
N GLU A 298 -8.24 -8.11 12.43
CA GLU A 298 -8.42 -7.64 13.81
C GLU A 298 -9.79 -7.99 14.39
N GLY A 299 -10.81 -8.23 13.55
CA GLY A 299 -12.12 -8.73 13.99
C GLY A 299 -12.06 -10.13 14.57
N ARG A 300 -11.07 -10.94 14.16
CA ARG A 300 -10.82 -12.29 14.66
C ARG A 300 -9.82 -12.31 15.82
N TYR A 301 -8.68 -11.64 15.63
CA TYR A 301 -7.54 -11.82 16.53
C TYR A 301 -7.56 -10.91 17.74
N VAL A 302 -8.22 -9.76 17.65
CA VAL A 302 -8.47 -8.86 18.79
C VAL A 302 -7.17 -8.53 19.55
N LEU A 303 -6.10 -8.21 18.80
CA LEU A 303 -4.78 -7.92 19.38
C LEU A 303 -4.67 -6.48 19.87
N MET A 304 -5.44 -5.56 19.26
CA MET A 304 -5.34 -4.14 19.54
C MET A 304 -5.69 -3.76 20.99
N PRO A 305 -6.73 -4.31 21.65
CA PRO A 305 -7.03 -3.98 23.04
C PRO A 305 -5.85 -4.27 23.99
N GLY A 306 -5.14 -5.37 23.75
CA GLY A 306 -3.96 -5.73 24.54
C GLY A 306 -2.78 -4.78 24.29
N ILE A 307 -2.58 -4.38 23.03
CA ILE A 307 -1.54 -3.40 22.64
C ILE A 307 -1.83 -2.03 23.26
N ILE A 308 -3.08 -1.57 23.21
CA ILE A 308 -3.52 -0.29 23.79
C ILE A 308 -3.27 -0.28 25.30
N ARG A 309 -3.69 -1.35 26.02
CA ARG A 309 -3.44 -1.49 27.46
C ARG A 309 -1.95 -1.51 27.80
N ALA A 310 -1.13 -2.18 26.99
CA ALA A 310 0.33 -2.23 27.20
C ALA A 310 0.97 -0.84 27.05
N LEU A 311 0.58 -0.06 26.04
CA LEU A 311 1.09 1.30 25.83
C LEU A 311 0.62 2.24 26.93
N GLY A 312 -0.68 2.29 27.21
CA GLY A 312 -1.26 3.12 28.26
C GLY A 312 -0.67 2.83 29.64
N GLY A 313 -0.67 1.56 30.06
CA GLY A 313 -0.13 1.14 31.36
C GLY A 313 1.38 1.34 31.54
N SER A 314 2.13 1.56 30.46
CA SER A 314 3.57 1.86 30.52
C SER A 314 3.89 3.36 30.58
N GLY A 315 2.89 4.23 30.41
CA GLY A 315 3.09 5.67 30.25
C GLY A 315 3.57 6.07 28.86
N THR A 316 3.45 5.20 27.85
CA THR A 316 3.96 5.45 26.49
C THR A 316 2.91 6.13 25.62
N PRO A 317 3.15 7.37 25.13
CA PRO A 317 2.26 8.03 24.18
C PRO A 317 2.19 7.26 22.87
N PHE A 318 1.03 7.21 22.23
CA PHE A 318 0.86 6.49 20.98
C PHE A 318 -0.12 7.15 20.01
N SER A 319 0.00 6.80 18.73
CA SER A 319 -1.02 7.13 17.74
C SER A 319 -1.38 5.96 16.84
N ILE A 320 -2.61 6.00 16.34
CA ILE A 320 -3.16 5.01 15.42
C ILE A 320 -3.63 5.74 14.18
N LEU A 321 -3.16 5.31 13.00
CA LEU A 321 -3.74 5.68 11.71
C LEU A 321 -4.50 4.48 11.12
N THR A 322 -5.74 4.68 10.66
CA THR A 322 -6.53 3.59 10.09
C THR A 322 -7.53 4.05 9.01
N LYS A 323 -7.92 3.12 8.16
CA LYS A 323 -9.12 3.16 7.31
C LYS A 323 -10.24 2.25 7.84
N GLY A 324 -9.94 1.36 8.79
CA GLY A 324 -10.83 0.35 9.33
C GLY A 324 -11.75 0.88 10.42
N THR A 325 -13.04 0.55 10.33
CA THR A 325 -14.08 0.94 11.31
C THR A 325 -14.10 0.08 12.57
N LEU A 326 -13.32 -1.02 12.61
CA LEU A 326 -13.18 -1.86 13.80
C LEU A 326 -12.60 -1.12 15.00
N LEU A 327 -11.92 0.01 14.79
CA LEU A 327 -11.44 0.88 15.87
C LEU A 327 -12.57 1.28 16.83
N ALA A 328 -13.81 1.42 16.34
CA ALA A 328 -14.96 1.77 17.18
C ALA A 328 -15.19 0.79 18.34
N ARG A 329 -14.80 -0.49 18.19
CA ARG A 329 -14.90 -1.52 19.24
C ARG A 329 -14.01 -1.18 20.44
N ASP A 330 -12.85 -0.59 20.20
CA ASP A 330 -11.77 -0.42 21.19
C ASP A 330 -11.72 1.02 21.74
N LEU A 331 -12.74 1.84 21.46
CA LEU A 331 -12.88 3.19 22.02
C LEU A 331 -12.87 3.21 23.56
N PRO A 332 -13.51 2.27 24.30
CA PRO A 332 -13.41 2.25 25.76
C PRO A 332 -11.97 2.09 26.25
N GLU A 333 -11.18 1.20 25.64
CA GLU A 333 -9.76 1.02 25.95
C GLU A 333 -8.92 2.24 25.59
N LEU A 334 -9.18 2.87 24.44
CA LEU A 334 -8.48 4.09 24.03
C LEU A 334 -8.78 5.25 24.99
N THR A 335 -10.04 5.39 25.41
CA THR A 335 -10.48 6.42 26.37
C THR A 335 -9.85 6.18 27.75
N ALA A 336 -9.74 4.93 28.18
CA ALA A 336 -9.05 4.59 29.42
C ALA A 336 -7.55 4.94 29.33
N ALA A 337 -6.87 4.55 28.25
CA ALA A 337 -5.45 4.86 28.05
C ALA A 337 -5.20 6.38 27.96
N ALA A 338 -6.10 7.14 27.33
CA ALA A 338 -6.00 8.58 27.18
C ALA A 338 -6.05 9.35 28.52
N ARG A 339 -6.46 8.71 29.63
CA ARG A 339 -6.37 9.30 30.98
C ARG A 339 -4.93 9.38 31.49
N ASP A 340 -4.08 8.44 31.06
CA ASP A 340 -2.72 8.27 31.57
C ASP A 340 -1.67 8.77 30.59
N VAL A 341 -1.92 8.64 29.29
CA VAL A 341 -0.97 9.00 28.23
C VAL A 341 -1.64 9.79 27.11
N PRO A 342 -0.91 10.68 26.43
CA PRO A 342 -1.41 11.27 25.20
C PRO A 342 -1.67 10.20 24.12
N VAL A 343 -2.87 10.25 23.53
CA VAL A 343 -3.33 9.33 22.46
C VAL A 343 -3.73 10.15 21.24
N GLY A 344 -3.19 9.81 20.08
CA GLY A 344 -3.61 10.35 18.79
C GLY A 344 -4.42 9.33 17.98
N VAL A 345 -5.51 9.76 17.37
CA VAL A 345 -6.31 8.95 16.44
C VAL A 345 -6.37 9.65 15.09
N GLY A 346 -5.93 8.93 14.05
CA GLY A 346 -5.92 9.36 12.67
C GLY A 346 -6.83 8.48 11.82
N VAL A 347 -7.75 9.10 11.06
CA VAL A 347 -8.58 8.40 10.08
C VAL A 347 -8.22 8.86 8.67
N SER A 348 -7.97 7.92 7.75
CA SER A 348 -7.79 8.24 6.33
C SER A 348 -9.14 8.22 5.60
N LEU A 349 -9.56 9.38 5.11
CA LEU A 349 -10.80 9.58 4.36
C LEU A 349 -10.56 10.64 3.29
N ALA A 350 -10.45 10.21 2.03
CA ALA A 350 -10.14 11.11 0.91
C ALA A 350 -11.25 11.20 -0.14
N LEU A 351 -12.24 10.31 -0.09
CA LEU A 351 -13.28 10.14 -1.10
C LEU A 351 -14.64 10.19 -0.41
N LEU A 352 -15.52 11.11 -0.80
CA LEU A 352 -16.93 11.07 -0.41
C LEU A 352 -17.78 10.26 -1.39
N ASP A 353 -17.46 10.33 -2.69
CA ASP A 353 -18.18 9.64 -3.74
C ASP A 353 -18.10 8.12 -3.55
N PRO A 354 -19.23 7.43 -3.27
CA PRO A 354 -19.26 5.98 -3.08
C PRO A 354 -18.84 5.19 -4.32
N GLU A 355 -19.05 5.73 -5.53
CA GLU A 355 -18.68 5.05 -6.77
C GLU A 355 -17.18 5.12 -7.01
N LEU A 356 -16.60 6.32 -6.88
CA LEU A 356 -15.15 6.50 -6.93
C LEU A 356 -14.44 5.72 -5.81
N HIS A 357 -15.02 5.69 -4.60
CA HIS A 357 -14.54 4.87 -3.48
C HIS A 357 -14.46 3.39 -3.83
N ARG A 358 -15.54 2.81 -4.36
CA ARG A 358 -15.58 1.39 -4.80
C ARG A 358 -14.51 1.09 -5.85
N ARG A 359 -14.21 2.05 -6.73
CA ARG A 359 -13.22 1.88 -7.80
C ARG A 359 -11.78 2.03 -7.31
N VAL A 360 -11.53 2.85 -6.30
CA VAL A 360 -10.16 3.17 -5.81
C VAL A 360 -9.74 2.32 -4.61
N GLU A 361 -10.65 2.04 -3.66
CA GLU A 361 -10.32 1.33 -2.42
C GLU A 361 -11.44 0.36 -1.93
N PRO A 362 -11.87 -0.63 -2.77
CA PRO A 362 -13.01 -1.50 -2.49
C PRO A 362 -12.90 -2.37 -1.23
N GLY A 363 -11.67 -2.64 -0.76
CA GLY A 363 -11.43 -3.41 0.45
C GLY A 363 -11.72 -2.66 1.75
N THR A 364 -11.89 -1.33 1.68
CA THR A 364 -12.05 -0.44 2.83
C THR A 364 -13.52 -0.14 3.16
N PRO A 365 -13.85 0.21 4.41
CA PRO A 365 -15.17 0.71 4.77
C PRO A 365 -15.58 1.94 3.94
N THR A 366 -16.90 2.09 3.74
CA THR A 366 -17.45 3.20 2.95
C THR A 366 -17.09 4.57 3.53
N PRO A 367 -17.11 5.65 2.73
CA PRO A 367 -16.88 7.01 3.22
C PRO A 367 -17.75 7.37 4.42
N ARG A 368 -19.06 7.09 4.33
CA ARG A 368 -20.02 7.30 5.42
C ARG A 368 -19.65 6.54 6.69
N ALA A 369 -19.26 5.26 6.57
CA ALA A 369 -18.87 4.47 7.73
C ALA A 369 -17.60 5.01 8.40
N ARG A 370 -16.68 5.62 7.64
CA ARG A 370 -15.50 6.30 8.18
C ARG A 370 -15.83 7.64 8.82
N LEU A 371 -16.77 8.42 8.29
CA LEU A 371 -17.30 9.62 8.96
C LEU A 371 -17.99 9.26 10.29
N ASP A 372 -18.77 8.18 10.31
CA ASP A 372 -19.40 7.67 11.53
C ASP A 372 -18.36 7.19 12.56
N LEU A 373 -17.22 6.66 12.11
CA LEU A 373 -16.09 6.37 13.00
C LEU A 373 -15.54 7.66 13.62
N VAL A 374 -15.33 8.72 12.82
CA VAL A 374 -14.85 10.02 13.33
C VAL A 374 -15.80 10.55 14.40
N ARG A 375 -17.12 10.55 14.15
CA ARG A 375 -18.14 10.94 15.13
C ARG A 375 -18.00 10.16 16.43
N ARG A 376 -17.94 8.83 16.36
CA ARG A 376 -17.80 7.96 17.54
C ARG A 376 -16.51 8.20 18.32
N VAL A 377 -15.39 8.47 17.66
CA VAL A 377 -14.12 8.81 18.33
C VAL A 377 -14.29 10.10 19.11
N ARG A 378 -14.94 11.11 18.53
CA ARG A 378 -15.18 12.41 19.16
C ARG A 378 -16.22 12.36 20.27
N ASP A 379 -17.30 11.59 20.09
CA ASP A 379 -18.30 11.32 21.13
C ASP A 379 -17.69 10.61 22.35
N ALA A 380 -16.64 9.81 22.13
CA ALA A 380 -15.85 9.20 23.21
C ALA A 380 -14.87 10.16 23.91
N GLY A 381 -14.81 11.43 23.49
CA GLY A 381 -13.93 12.46 24.04
C GLY A 381 -12.48 12.38 23.55
N LEU A 382 -12.17 11.55 22.55
CA LEU A 382 -10.83 11.41 22.00
C LEU A 382 -10.61 12.39 20.84
N PRO A 383 -9.40 12.93 20.65
CA PRO A 383 -9.10 13.75 19.48
C PRO A 383 -9.01 12.86 18.23
N CYS A 384 -9.47 13.38 17.09
CA CYS A 384 -9.50 12.63 15.82
C CYS A 384 -9.07 13.52 14.66
N GLY A 385 -7.83 13.35 14.21
CA GLY A 385 -7.32 14.01 13.00
C GLY A 385 -7.70 13.23 11.74
N VAL A 386 -8.12 13.93 10.69
CA VAL A 386 -8.48 13.29 9.41
C VAL A 386 -7.41 13.58 8.36
N PHE A 387 -6.93 12.50 7.73
CA PHE A 387 -6.08 12.59 6.55
C PHE A 387 -6.94 12.49 5.30
N VAL A 388 -7.13 13.63 4.64
CA VAL A 388 -7.65 13.70 3.28
C VAL A 388 -6.50 13.34 2.34
N ALA A 389 -6.20 12.03 2.31
CA ALA A 389 -5.06 11.47 1.61
C ALA A 389 -5.43 10.11 0.99
N PRO A 390 -5.30 9.93 -0.33
CA PRO A 390 -4.77 10.90 -1.29
C PRO A 390 -5.85 11.81 -1.92
N VAL A 391 -5.58 13.12 -2.06
CA VAL A 391 -6.27 13.97 -3.04
C VAL A 391 -5.80 13.58 -4.44
N LEU A 392 -6.75 13.29 -5.32
CA LEU A 392 -6.53 12.85 -6.69
C LEU A 392 -6.70 14.05 -7.65
N PRO A 393 -5.63 14.57 -8.28
CA PRO A 393 -5.72 15.69 -9.21
C PRO A 393 -6.74 15.47 -10.34
N GLY A 394 -7.63 16.41 -10.59
CA GLY A 394 -8.71 16.31 -11.58
C GLY A 394 -9.88 15.39 -11.21
N LEU A 395 -9.87 14.77 -10.02
CA LEU A 395 -10.92 13.85 -9.58
C LEU A 395 -11.56 14.28 -8.26
N THR A 396 -10.73 14.65 -7.30
CA THR A 396 -11.18 15.05 -5.96
C THR A 396 -10.56 16.37 -5.52
N ASP A 397 -10.07 17.17 -6.46
CA ASP A 397 -9.29 18.38 -6.19
C ASP A 397 -10.00 19.69 -6.59
N THR A 398 -11.27 19.63 -6.99
CA THR A 398 -12.08 20.85 -7.20
C THR A 398 -12.38 21.51 -5.86
N ASP A 399 -12.57 22.83 -5.87
CA ASP A 399 -12.83 23.59 -4.64
C ASP A 399 -14.14 23.14 -3.98
N GLU A 400 -15.16 22.84 -4.77
CA GLU A 400 -16.45 22.35 -4.27
C GLU A 400 -16.33 20.95 -3.65
N ALA A 401 -15.58 20.04 -4.27
CA ALA A 401 -15.42 18.68 -3.76
C ALA A 401 -14.58 18.66 -2.47
N LEU A 402 -13.53 19.48 -2.42
CA LEU A 402 -12.68 19.63 -1.23
C LEU A 402 -13.47 20.31 -0.10
N ASP A 403 -14.18 21.40 -0.37
CA ASP A 403 -14.95 22.12 0.64
C ASP A 403 -16.10 21.27 1.18
N ALA A 404 -16.80 20.51 0.33
CA ALA A 404 -17.84 19.58 0.75
C ALA A 404 -17.30 18.43 1.62
N LEU A 405 -16.15 17.84 1.25
CA LEU A 405 -15.49 16.81 2.07
C LEU A 405 -15.04 17.38 3.42
N LEU A 406 -14.46 18.58 3.43
CA LEU A 406 -14.06 19.24 4.68
C LEU A 406 -15.26 19.60 5.55
N GLY A 407 -16.38 20.03 4.97
CA GLY A 407 -17.64 20.25 5.68
C GLY A 407 -18.14 18.98 6.37
N GLU A 408 -18.23 17.86 5.64
CA GLU A 408 -18.64 16.57 6.23
C GLU A 408 -17.67 16.07 7.33
N ILE A 409 -16.37 16.32 7.17
CA ILE A 409 -15.36 16.01 8.18
C ILE A 409 -15.55 16.87 9.44
N ALA A 410 -15.84 18.16 9.28
CA ALA A 410 -16.13 19.07 10.38
C ALA A 410 -17.45 18.73 11.08
N ASP A 411 -18.50 18.40 10.31
CA ASP A 411 -19.80 17.93 10.83
C ASP A 411 -19.68 16.58 11.55
N ALA A 412 -18.67 15.78 11.21
CA ALA A 412 -18.31 14.58 11.95
C ALA A 412 -17.54 14.87 13.26
N GLY A 413 -17.17 16.13 13.50
CA GLY A 413 -16.52 16.61 14.72
C GLY A 413 -15.00 16.48 14.73
N ALA A 414 -14.36 16.25 13.57
CA ALA A 414 -12.90 16.05 13.49
C ALA A 414 -12.12 17.17 14.20
N SER A 415 -11.04 16.80 14.88
CA SER A 415 -10.17 17.74 15.60
C SER A 415 -9.28 18.57 14.68
N GLY A 416 -9.10 18.12 13.44
CA GLY A 416 -8.32 18.80 12.42
C GLY A 416 -8.24 17.95 11.16
N ALA A 417 -7.86 18.56 10.05
CA ALA A 417 -7.69 17.85 8.80
C ALA A 417 -6.40 18.23 8.07
N SER A 418 -5.77 17.24 7.46
CA SER A 418 -4.60 17.42 6.61
C SER A 418 -4.90 16.91 5.22
N VAL A 419 -4.68 17.77 4.24
CA VAL A 419 -4.95 17.48 2.84
C VAL A 419 -3.63 17.20 2.13
N LEU A 420 -3.49 15.98 1.61
CA LEU A 420 -2.27 15.51 0.98
C LEU A 420 -2.58 15.01 -0.42
N ALA A 421 -1.94 15.63 -1.41
CA ALA A 421 -1.98 15.13 -2.77
C ALA A 421 -1.39 13.73 -2.87
N LEU A 422 -1.93 12.96 -3.81
CA LEU A 422 -1.47 11.61 -4.13
C LEU A 422 0.04 11.54 -4.29
N HIS A 423 0.65 10.57 -3.61
CA HIS A 423 2.07 10.27 -3.72
C HIS A 423 2.25 8.96 -4.50
N LEU A 424 2.86 9.04 -5.68
CA LEU A 424 2.95 7.93 -6.63
C LEU A 424 4.38 7.38 -6.70
N ARG A 425 4.73 6.53 -5.71
CA ARG A 425 5.99 5.78 -5.75
C ARG A 425 5.99 4.75 -6.90
N PRO A 426 7.18 4.37 -7.41
CA PRO A 426 7.30 3.23 -8.31
C PRO A 426 6.58 1.99 -7.76
N GLY A 427 5.88 1.27 -8.63
CA GLY A 427 4.96 0.18 -8.30
C GLY A 427 3.52 0.65 -8.11
N THR A 428 3.30 1.71 -7.32
CA THR A 428 1.96 2.29 -7.09
C THR A 428 1.54 3.21 -8.24
N ARG A 429 2.50 3.94 -8.82
CA ARG A 429 2.27 4.84 -9.97
C ARG A 429 1.66 4.10 -11.14
N GLU A 430 2.22 2.97 -11.50
CA GLU A 430 1.84 2.19 -12.69
C GLU A 430 0.48 1.54 -12.50
N TRP A 431 0.11 1.20 -11.27
CA TRP A 431 -1.22 0.73 -10.92
C TRP A 431 -2.24 1.87 -10.99
N PHE A 432 -1.94 3.01 -10.37
CA PHE A 432 -2.83 4.17 -10.36
C PHE A 432 -3.00 4.78 -11.75
N HIS A 433 -1.94 4.86 -12.56
CA HIS A 433 -2.02 5.34 -13.95
C HIS A 433 -2.84 4.40 -14.84
N ALA A 434 -2.75 3.08 -14.63
CA ALA A 434 -3.58 2.13 -15.38
C ALA A 434 -5.06 2.26 -15.03
N TRP A 435 -5.36 2.46 -13.75
CA TRP A 435 -6.70 2.80 -13.28
C TRP A 435 -7.17 4.14 -13.87
N LEU A 436 -6.34 5.18 -13.79
CA LEU A 436 -6.64 6.52 -14.29
C LEU A 436 -6.86 6.53 -15.81
N ALA A 437 -6.11 5.74 -16.58
CA ALA A 437 -6.24 5.67 -18.03
C ALA A 437 -7.56 5.04 -18.46
N ARG A 438 -8.10 4.14 -17.63
CA ARG A 438 -9.36 3.45 -17.86
C ARG A 438 -10.55 4.30 -17.45
N GLU A 439 -10.54 4.77 -16.20
CA GLU A 439 -11.67 5.45 -15.59
C GLU A 439 -11.73 6.94 -15.98
N HIS A 440 -10.58 7.56 -16.20
CA HIS A 440 -10.45 9.01 -16.42
C HIS A 440 -9.35 9.35 -17.45
N PRO A 441 -9.45 8.84 -18.69
CA PRO A 441 -8.40 8.97 -19.72
C PRO A 441 -7.98 10.42 -19.99
N GLY A 442 -8.93 11.38 -19.90
CA GLY A 442 -8.66 12.81 -20.09
C GLY A 442 -7.72 13.43 -19.05
N LEU A 443 -7.41 12.72 -17.96
CA LEU A 443 -6.48 13.17 -16.93
C LEU A 443 -5.05 12.64 -17.13
N ILE A 444 -4.81 11.74 -18.09
CA ILE A 444 -3.50 11.09 -18.23
C ILE A 444 -2.37 12.08 -18.51
N GLU A 445 -2.57 13.00 -19.44
CA GLU A 445 -1.57 14.02 -19.76
C GLU A 445 -1.30 14.94 -18.56
N ARG A 446 -2.36 15.30 -17.83
CA ARG A 446 -2.27 16.10 -16.61
C ARG A 446 -1.44 15.38 -15.56
N TYR A 447 -1.71 14.10 -15.28
CA TYR A 447 -0.91 13.33 -14.32
C TYR A 447 0.53 13.12 -14.79
N ALA A 448 0.76 12.84 -16.08
CA ALA A 448 2.11 12.75 -16.64
C ALA A 448 2.91 14.05 -16.40
N ALA A 449 2.29 15.21 -16.64
CA ALA A 449 2.90 16.51 -16.38
C ALA A 449 3.17 16.74 -14.89
N LEU A 450 2.19 16.44 -14.03
CA LEU A 450 2.25 16.63 -12.58
C LEU A 450 3.30 15.74 -11.91
N TYR A 451 3.55 14.53 -12.42
CA TYR A 451 4.41 13.52 -11.78
C TYR A 451 5.73 13.27 -12.51
N ARG A 452 6.05 14.12 -13.50
CA ARG A 452 7.26 14.05 -14.35
C ARG A 452 8.58 14.02 -13.58
N ARG A 453 8.66 14.67 -12.42
CA ARG A 453 9.92 14.82 -11.65
C ARG A 453 10.16 13.72 -10.60
N GLY A 454 9.27 12.74 -10.49
CA GLY A 454 9.37 11.66 -9.50
C GLY A 454 8.09 11.49 -8.69
N ALA A 455 8.16 10.72 -7.61
CA ALA A 455 6.98 10.20 -6.91
C ALA A 455 6.04 11.27 -6.32
N TYR A 456 6.58 12.42 -5.95
CA TYR A 456 5.79 13.56 -5.48
C TYR A 456 5.18 14.32 -6.66
N VAL A 457 3.92 14.71 -6.51
CA VAL A 457 3.24 15.63 -7.44
C VAL A 457 3.99 16.95 -7.53
N ASP A 458 3.89 17.68 -8.65
CA ASP A 458 4.64 18.90 -8.91
C ASP A 458 4.53 19.93 -7.75
N ALA A 459 5.65 20.61 -7.45
CA ALA A 459 5.72 21.55 -6.34
C ALA A 459 4.77 22.75 -6.50
N ALA A 460 4.51 23.19 -7.74
CA ALA A 460 3.54 24.26 -8.00
C ALA A 460 2.12 23.78 -7.67
N TYR A 461 1.74 22.56 -8.08
CA TYR A 461 0.45 21.99 -7.73
C TYR A 461 0.28 21.83 -6.21
N ARG A 462 1.32 21.41 -5.48
CA ARG A 462 1.24 21.32 -4.01
C ARG A 462 1.01 22.68 -3.34
N ARG A 463 1.69 23.73 -3.82
CA ARG A 463 1.51 25.10 -3.31
C ARG A 463 0.11 25.64 -3.63
N ASP A 464 -0.36 25.40 -4.85
CA ASP A 464 -1.71 25.76 -5.29
C ASP A 464 -2.77 25.09 -4.42
N LEU A 465 -2.73 23.76 -4.31
CA LEU A 465 -3.65 22.98 -3.47
C LEU A 465 -3.63 23.47 -2.02
N ALA A 466 -2.45 23.71 -1.44
CA ALA A 466 -2.34 24.23 -0.08
C ALA A 466 -2.97 25.63 0.06
N SER A 467 -2.81 26.49 -0.94
CA SER A 467 -3.36 27.85 -0.92
C SER A 467 -4.90 27.87 -1.04
N ARG A 468 -5.48 26.96 -1.82
CA ARG A 468 -6.94 26.80 -1.97
C ARG A 468 -7.59 26.17 -0.75
N VAL A 469 -6.94 25.14 -0.19
CA VAL A 469 -7.47 24.39 0.96
C VAL A 469 -7.38 25.16 2.28
N ARG A 470 -6.35 25.98 2.47
CA ARG A 470 -6.17 26.74 3.73
C ARG A 470 -7.41 27.54 4.17
N PRO A 471 -8.01 28.42 3.33
CA PRO A 471 -9.21 29.14 3.73
C PRO A 471 -10.43 28.23 3.95
N MET A 472 -10.49 27.05 3.30
CA MET A 472 -11.55 26.06 3.55
C MET A 472 -11.38 25.42 4.93
N LEU A 473 -10.16 25.02 5.29
CA LEU A 473 -9.84 24.51 6.62
C LEU A 473 -10.16 25.53 7.71
N GLU A 474 -9.85 26.81 7.49
CA GLU A 474 -10.16 27.90 8.43
C GLU A 474 -11.68 28.06 8.59
N ARG A 475 -12.42 28.07 7.47
CA ARG A 475 -13.89 28.20 7.46
C ARG A 475 -14.59 27.07 8.22
N HIS A 476 -14.09 25.85 8.08
CA HIS A 476 -14.65 24.65 8.72
C HIS A 476 -14.06 24.38 10.11
N GLY A 477 -13.18 25.26 10.64
CA GLY A 477 -12.56 25.07 11.95
C GLY A 477 -11.61 23.88 12.04
N LEU A 478 -11.06 23.42 10.91
CA LEU A 478 -10.20 22.24 10.80
C LEU A 478 -8.70 22.59 10.76
N THR A 479 -8.34 23.85 10.95
CA THR A 479 -6.94 24.28 11.09
C THR A 479 -6.36 23.77 12.40
N GLY A 480 -5.69 22.63 12.33
CA GLY A 480 -4.86 22.18 13.42
C GLY A 480 -3.53 22.94 13.49
N GLY A 481 -3.07 23.29 14.69
CA GLY A 481 -1.80 23.96 14.97
C GLY A 481 -0.62 23.03 14.67
N GLY A 482 -0.34 22.80 13.39
CA GLY A 482 0.61 21.80 12.92
C GLY A 482 1.98 21.93 13.59
N HIS A 483 2.43 20.85 14.23
CA HIS A 483 3.86 20.65 14.51
C HIS A 483 4.62 20.70 13.18
N ALA A 484 5.30 21.83 12.93
CA ALA A 484 6.18 21.97 11.80
C ALA A 484 7.24 20.87 11.83
N MET A 485 7.49 20.25 10.67
CA MET A 485 8.61 19.34 10.45
C MET A 485 9.94 20.13 10.51
N GLY A 486 10.36 20.51 11.72
CA GLY A 486 11.59 21.23 12.00
C GLY A 486 12.46 20.47 12.99
N GLY A 487 13.58 19.93 12.52
CA GLY A 487 14.59 19.32 13.38
C GLY A 487 15.13 20.35 14.37
N ARG A 488 15.14 20.01 15.67
CA ARG A 488 15.89 20.77 16.67
C ARG A 488 17.24 20.12 16.88
N HIS A 489 18.30 20.78 16.44
CA HIS A 489 19.57 20.93 17.19
C HIS A 489 20.37 22.12 16.60
N GLY A 490 20.65 23.12 17.44
CA GLY A 490 21.61 24.19 17.17
C GLY A 490 21.05 25.60 17.31
N GLU A 491 21.34 26.26 18.43
CA GLU A 491 21.10 27.69 18.65
C GLU A 491 21.93 28.55 17.68
N GLY A 492 21.28 29.49 16.99
CA GLY A 492 21.91 30.50 16.14
C GLY A 492 20.90 31.56 15.74
N ARG A 493 21.14 32.81 16.15
CA ARG A 493 20.29 33.98 15.85
C ARG A 493 20.29 34.28 14.35
N GLY A 494 19.12 34.49 13.76
CA GLY A 494 18.95 35.19 12.49
C GLY A 494 17.94 34.54 11.55
N GLU A 495 16.91 35.32 11.20
CA GLU A 495 15.94 35.11 10.10
C GLU A 495 14.79 34.11 10.35
N ARG A 496 13.57 34.69 10.43
CA ARG A 496 12.30 33.96 10.40
C ARG A 496 12.13 33.41 8.97
N HIS A 497 12.43 32.13 8.78
CA HIS A 497 12.01 31.41 7.59
C HIS A 497 10.55 30.96 7.78
N ASP A 498 9.64 31.51 6.97
CA ASP A 498 8.23 31.09 6.90
C ASP A 498 8.13 29.60 6.52
N GLY A 499 7.73 28.78 7.48
CA GLY A 499 7.66 27.31 7.41
C GLY A 499 6.49 26.77 6.58
N LEU A 500 6.39 27.17 5.31
CA LEU A 500 5.40 26.66 4.36
C LEU A 500 6.07 25.99 3.14
N GLU A 501 7.01 25.08 3.39
CA GLU A 501 7.54 24.18 2.35
C GLU A 501 6.72 22.90 2.23
N GLY A 502 5.48 23.01 1.71
CA GLY A 502 4.85 22.03 0.81
C GLY A 502 4.79 20.53 1.17
N LYS A 503 5.01 20.12 2.42
CA LYS A 503 4.71 18.79 2.97
C LYS A 503 3.66 19.01 4.05
N GLY A 504 2.39 18.70 3.78
CA GLY A 504 1.29 18.96 4.72
C GLY A 504 1.60 18.45 6.14
N GLY A 505 1.22 19.23 7.16
CA GLY A 505 1.42 18.88 8.56
C GLY A 505 0.56 17.67 8.99
N TRP A 506 0.80 17.16 10.19
CA TRP A 506 -0.11 16.19 10.80
C TRP A 506 -1.37 16.92 11.29
N PRO A 507 -2.58 16.36 11.07
CA PRO A 507 -3.80 16.99 11.53
C PRO A 507 -3.87 16.92 13.05
N ASP A 508 -4.43 17.95 13.66
CA ASP A 508 -4.64 17.98 15.10
C ASP A 508 -5.46 16.76 15.53
N GLY A 509 -5.01 16.15 16.62
CA GLY A 509 -5.56 14.91 17.14
C GLY A 509 -5.03 13.61 16.52
N ALA A 510 -4.32 13.65 15.39
CA ALA A 510 -3.67 12.43 14.86
C ALA A 510 -2.33 12.10 15.52
N MET A 511 -1.72 13.08 16.19
CA MET A 511 -0.50 12.89 16.98
C MET A 511 -0.82 13.01 18.47
N PRO A 512 -0.09 12.26 19.33
CA PRO A 512 -0.19 12.45 20.76
C PRO A 512 0.36 13.83 21.11
N SER A 513 -0.52 14.79 21.38
CA SER A 513 -0.17 16.11 21.88
C SER A 513 -0.41 16.18 23.38
N PRO A 514 0.47 16.82 24.18
CA PRO A 514 0.18 17.13 25.56
C PRO A 514 -0.83 18.30 25.63
N THR A 515 -2.07 18.08 25.21
CA THR A 515 -3.17 19.00 25.48
C THR A 515 -3.89 18.53 26.74
N ALA A 516 -3.90 19.39 27.77
CA ALA A 516 -4.72 19.24 28.97
C ALA A 516 -6.18 19.02 28.56
N PRO A 517 -6.97 18.20 29.28
CA PRO A 517 -8.37 18.03 28.98
C PRO A 517 -9.05 19.41 28.99
N GLU A 518 -9.68 19.78 27.88
CA GLU A 518 -10.59 20.92 27.87
C GLU A 518 -11.60 20.71 28.98
N ALA A 519 -11.70 21.69 29.88
CA ALA A 519 -12.67 21.66 30.95
C ALA A 519 -14.05 21.43 30.33
N VAL A 520 -14.70 20.35 30.74
CA VAL A 520 -16.12 20.11 30.46
C VAL A 520 -16.85 21.38 30.90
N VAL A 521 -17.31 22.19 29.94
CA VAL A 521 -18.26 23.26 30.22
C VAL A 521 -19.54 22.54 30.62
N THR A 522 -19.70 22.37 31.92
CA THR A 522 -20.98 21.98 32.50
C THR A 522 -21.94 23.12 32.20
N ALA A 523 -22.91 22.87 31.33
CA ALA A 523 -24.07 23.73 31.22
C ALA A 523 -24.73 23.82 32.62
N PRO A 524 -25.14 25.01 33.09
CA PRO A 524 -25.68 25.16 34.43
C PRO A 524 -26.94 24.29 34.55
N ALA A 525 -26.99 23.55 35.65
CA ALA A 525 -28.19 22.82 36.07
C ALA A 525 -29.35 23.82 36.15
N GLU A 526 -30.32 23.67 35.25
CA GLU A 526 -31.58 24.37 35.36
C GLU A 526 -32.35 23.77 36.54
N GLN A 527 -32.40 24.57 37.58
CA GLN A 527 -33.02 24.28 38.86
C GLN A 527 -34.54 24.30 38.69
N LEU A 528 -35.14 23.13 38.48
CA LEU A 528 -36.57 22.93 38.72
C LEU A 528 -36.74 22.22 40.06
N SER A 529 -37.14 23.00 41.06
CA SER A 529 -37.66 22.51 42.34
C SER A 529 -39.19 22.47 42.29
N LEU A 530 -39.76 21.62 43.15
CA LEU A 530 -41.17 21.38 43.50
C LEU A 530 -41.82 20.24 42.69
N LEU A 531 -42.34 19.15 43.27
CA LEU A 531 -42.73 18.78 44.66
C LEU A 531 -42.18 17.42 45.06
#